data_AF-A0A1F3N9S6-F1
#
_entry.id   AF-A0A1F3N9S6-F1
#
_cell.length_a   1.000
_cell.length_b   1.000
_cell.length_c   1.000
_cell.angle_alpha   90.00
_cell.angle_beta   90.00
_cell.angle_gamma   90.00
#
_symmetry.space_group_name_H-M   'P 1'
#
loop_
_entity.id
_entity.type
_entity.pdbx_description
1 polymer ?
#
loop_
_entity_poly.entity_id
_entity_poly.type
_entity_poly.pdbx_seq_one_letter_code
_entity_poly.pdbx_strand_id
1 'polypeptide(L)'
;MDNETETQQFMLPVTIPIILALMVAMGTMQNPESSLSLWCSIIPFTSPIVMVARLPFGVPYWQLAVSMVLMVITFIAFVWMAAKVYRTGILMYGKKTSWKEMWKWLRYTG
;
A
#
# COMPACT_ATOMS: atom_id res chain seq x y z
N MET A 1 -6.65 4.24 29.44
CA MET A 1 -7.58 4.25 28.28
C MET A 1 -6.84 4.82 27.07
N ASP A 2 -5.62 4.34 26.81
CA ASP A 2 -4.66 4.97 25.87
C ASP A 2 -4.43 4.11 24.62
N ASN A 3 -5.08 2.94 24.54
CA ASN A 3 -4.89 1.95 23.48
C ASN A 3 -5.64 2.32 22.20
N GLU A 4 -6.75 3.08 22.31
CA GLU A 4 -7.58 3.49 21.18
C GLU A 4 -6.88 4.59 20.37
N THR A 5 -6.27 5.57 21.04
CA THR A 5 -5.59 6.71 20.40
C THR A 5 -4.29 6.32 19.69
N GLU A 6 -3.48 5.42 20.27
CA GLU A 6 -2.27 4.92 19.57
C GLU A 6 -2.65 4.09 18.34
N THR A 7 -3.68 3.25 18.40
CA THR A 7 -4.18 2.50 17.24
C THR A 7 -4.68 3.45 16.14
N GLN A 8 -5.39 4.51 16.52
CA GLN A 8 -5.93 5.49 15.59
C GLN A 8 -4.84 6.28 14.85
N GLN A 9 -3.68 6.53 15.47
CA GLN A 9 -2.53 7.14 14.80
C GLN A 9 -1.91 6.23 13.73
N PHE A 10 -1.94 4.90 13.93
CA PHE A 10 -1.51 3.93 12.91
C PHE A 10 -2.55 3.71 11.80
N MET A 11 -3.82 4.06 12.04
CA MET A 11 -4.88 3.97 11.03
C MET A 11 -4.81 5.09 9.98
N LEU A 12 -4.40 6.30 10.36
CA LEU A 12 -4.28 7.46 9.46
C LEU A 12 -3.42 7.21 8.20
N PRO A 13 -2.18 6.67 8.29
CA PRO A 13 -1.38 6.40 7.10
C PRO A 13 -1.97 5.31 6.20
N VAL A 14 -2.86 4.45 6.71
CA VAL A 14 -3.57 3.42 5.91
C VAL A 14 -4.79 4.01 5.20
N THR A 15 -5.52 4.93 5.83
CA THR A 15 -6.72 5.54 5.26
C THR A 15 -6.42 6.61 4.21
N ILE A 16 -5.30 7.34 4.31
CA ILE A 16 -4.91 8.36 3.31
C ILE A 16 -4.84 7.77 1.87
N PRO A 17 -4.14 6.66 1.61
CA PRO A 17 -4.13 6.02 0.29
C PRO A 17 -5.52 5.61 -0.19
N ILE A 18 -6.39 5.15 0.70
CA ILE A 18 -7.75 4.70 0.36
C ILE A 18 -8.60 5.89 -0.11
N ILE A 19 -8.55 7.01 0.61
CA ILE A 19 -9.27 8.23 0.22
C ILE A 19 -8.79 8.73 -1.16
N LEU A 20 -7.47 8.73 -1.39
CA LEU A 20 -6.89 9.11 -2.68
C LEU A 20 -7.35 8.17 -3.80
N ALA A 21 -7.41 6.86 -3.56
CA ALA A 21 -7.89 5.90 -4.55
C ALA A 21 -9.35 6.16 -4.96
N LEU A 22 -10.21 6.48 -3.99
CA LEU A 22 -11.61 6.81 -4.25
C LEU A 22 -11.76 8.09 -5.07
N MET A 23 -10.98 9.14 -4.75
CA MET A 23 -10.99 10.38 -5.53
C MET A 23 -10.54 10.14 -6.98
N VAL A 24 -9.49 9.34 -7.18
CA VAL A 24 -9.00 9.02 -8.52
C VAL A 24 -9.99 8.14 -9.28
N ALA A 25 -10.68 7.21 -8.62
CA ALA A 25 -11.73 6.40 -9.25
C ALA A 25 -12.87 7.29 -9.80
N MET A 26 -13.29 8.32 -9.06
CA MET A 26 -14.28 9.29 -9.56
C MET A 26 -13.76 10.08 -10.77
N GLY A 27 -12.50 10.55 -10.73
CA GLY A 27 -11.89 11.25 -11.88
C GLY A 27 -11.67 10.34 -13.09
N THR A 28 -11.49 9.05 -12.86
CA THR A 28 -11.34 8.03 -13.90
C THR A 28 -12.64 7.79 -14.66
N MET A 29 -13.80 7.91 -14.00
CA MET A 29 -15.09 7.84 -14.68
C MET A 29 -15.33 9.00 -15.66
N GLN A 30 -14.74 10.17 -15.39
CA GLN A 30 -14.82 11.33 -16.28
C GLN A 30 -13.75 11.28 -17.39
N ASN A 31 -12.53 10.84 -17.06
CA ASN A 31 -11.40 10.74 -18.00
C ASN A 31 -10.58 9.45 -17.78
N PRO A 32 -11.00 8.31 -18.36
CA PRO A 32 -10.41 6.99 -18.10
C PRO A 32 -8.98 6.82 -18.58
N GLU A 33 -8.58 7.62 -19.58
CA GLU A 33 -7.27 7.59 -20.25
C GLU A 33 -6.26 8.57 -19.66
N SER A 34 -6.63 9.32 -18.62
CA SER A 34 -5.70 10.27 -18.00
C SER A 34 -4.49 9.55 -17.41
N SER A 35 -3.30 10.15 -17.54
CA SER A 35 -2.06 9.59 -16.98
C SER A 35 -2.17 9.32 -15.47
N LEU A 36 -2.95 10.14 -14.75
CA LEU A 36 -3.20 9.96 -13.32
C LEU A 36 -3.96 8.66 -13.01
N SER A 37 -4.99 8.36 -13.79
CA SER A 37 -5.75 7.10 -13.71
C SER A 37 -4.85 5.88 -13.99
N LEU A 38 -3.95 6.01 -14.97
CA LEU A 38 -2.99 4.95 -15.31
C LEU A 38 -1.98 4.70 -14.16
N TRP A 39 -1.34 5.75 -13.65
CA TRP A 39 -0.39 5.61 -12.53
C TRP A 39 -1.04 5.09 -11.24
N CYS A 40 -2.22 5.59 -10.88
CA CYS A 40 -2.94 5.11 -9.70
C CYS A 40 -3.49 3.69 -9.88
N SER A 41 -3.68 3.22 -11.11
CA SER A 41 -4.01 1.81 -11.39
C SER A 41 -2.81 0.86 -11.29
N ILE A 42 -1.58 1.39 -11.31
CA ILE A 42 -0.33 0.60 -11.17
C ILE A 42 0.08 0.49 -9.70
N ILE A 43 -0.18 1.52 -8.88
CA ILE A 43 0.21 1.53 -7.47
C ILE A 43 -0.61 0.49 -6.69
N PRO A 44 0.00 -0.53 -6.05
CA PRO A 44 -0.66 -1.70 -5.48
C PRO A 44 -1.80 -1.43 -4.49
N PHE A 45 -1.71 -0.36 -3.69
CA PHE A 45 -2.74 -0.02 -2.70
C PHE A 45 -3.97 0.67 -3.31
N THR A 46 -3.79 1.37 -4.43
CA THR A 46 -4.86 2.10 -5.12
C THR A 46 -5.36 1.34 -6.36
N SER A 47 -4.55 0.42 -6.87
CA SER A 47 -4.77 -0.42 -8.04
C SER A 47 -6.08 -1.20 -8.03
N PRO A 48 -6.46 -1.96 -6.98
CA PRO A 48 -7.68 -2.77 -7.01
C PRO A 48 -8.95 -1.91 -7.10
N ILE A 49 -8.92 -0.67 -6.59
CA ILE A 49 -10.06 0.25 -6.66
C ILE A 49 -10.13 0.89 -8.05
N VAL A 50 -9.02 1.48 -8.49
CA VAL A 50 -8.97 2.25 -9.75
C VAL A 50 -9.06 1.32 -10.97
N MET A 51 -8.42 0.15 -10.96
CA MET A 51 -8.47 -0.79 -12.07
C MET A 51 -9.88 -1.35 -12.29
N VAL A 52 -10.63 -1.63 -11.21
CA VAL A 52 -12.04 -2.05 -11.30
C VAL A 52 -12.90 -0.93 -11.90
N ALA A 53 -12.64 0.33 -11.54
CA ALA A 53 -13.31 1.47 -12.15
C ALA A 53 -12.96 1.65 -13.64
N ARG A 54 -11.79 1.20 -14.09
CA ARG A 54 -11.36 1.28 -15.51
C ARG A 54 -11.84 0.13 -16.38
N LEU A 55 -12.09 -1.06 -15.81
CA LEU A 55 -12.56 -2.26 -16.54
C LEU A 55 -13.66 -2.01 -17.60
N PRO A 56 -14.74 -1.26 -17.31
CA PRO A 56 -15.81 -1.03 -18.30
C PRO A 56 -15.40 -0.17 -19.50
N PHE A 57 -14.23 0.49 -19.46
CA PHE A 57 -13.73 1.38 -20.51
C PHE A 57 -12.79 0.70 -21.51
N GLY A 58 -12.66 -0.64 -21.48
CA GLY A 58 -11.89 -1.38 -22.49
C GLY A 58 -10.37 -1.35 -22.28
N VAL A 59 -9.91 -1.49 -21.03
CA VAL A 59 -8.48 -1.48 -20.69
C VAL A 59 -7.73 -2.64 -21.37
N PRO A 60 -6.55 -2.39 -21.98
CA PRO A 60 -5.72 -3.45 -22.54
C PRO A 60 -5.35 -4.52 -21.51
N TYR A 61 -5.49 -5.80 -21.86
CA TYR A 61 -5.21 -6.94 -20.96
C TYR A 61 -3.79 -6.91 -20.34
N TRP A 62 -2.81 -6.33 -21.03
CA TRP A 62 -1.45 -6.17 -20.51
C TRP A 62 -1.38 -5.23 -19.29
N GLN A 63 -2.17 -4.15 -19.25
CA GLN A 63 -2.22 -3.26 -18.07
C GLN A 63 -2.80 -4.00 -16.86
N LEU A 64 -3.79 -4.85 -17.08
CA LEU A 64 -4.38 -5.71 -16.06
C LEU A 64 -3.37 -6.74 -15.54
N ALA A 65 -2.65 -7.42 -16.43
CA ALA A 65 -1.58 -8.36 -16.05
C ALA A 65 -0.46 -7.67 -15.25
N VAL A 66 0.03 -6.52 -15.71
CA VAL A 66 1.06 -5.74 -15.01
C VAL A 66 0.60 -5.33 -13.62
N SER A 67 -0.64 -4.85 -13.47
CA SER A 67 -1.19 -4.45 -12.17
C SER A 67 -1.28 -5.64 -11.19
N MET A 68 -1.73 -6.81 -11.65
CA MET A 68 -1.79 -8.03 -10.83
C MET A 68 -0.40 -8.48 -10.40
N VAL A 69 0.58 -8.50 -11.32
CA VAL A 69 1.95 -8.89 -11.01
C VAL A 69 2.57 -7.93 -9.99
N LEU A 70 2.40 -6.61 -10.18
CA LEU A 70 2.88 -5.60 -9.22
C LEU A 70 2.22 -5.74 -7.84
N MET A 71 0.93 -6.05 -7.82
CA MET A 71 0.20 -6.29 -6.57
C MET A 71 0.77 -7.49 -5.82
N VAL A 72 0.99 -8.62 -6.50
CA VAL A 72 1.57 -9.83 -5.91
C VAL A 72 3.00 -9.58 -5.42
N ILE A 73 3.85 -8.95 -6.24
CA ILE A 73 5.23 -8.62 -5.86
C ILE A 73 5.24 -7.73 -4.62
N THR A 74 4.38 -6.71 -4.61
CA THR A 74 4.31 -5.77 -3.49
C THR A 74 3.80 -6.46 -2.24
N PHE A 75 2.77 -7.30 -2.36
CA PHE A 75 2.28 -8.09 -1.24
C PHE A 75 3.39 -8.98 -0.64
N ILE A 76 4.13 -9.72 -1.48
CA ILE A 76 5.25 -10.54 -1.03
C ILE A 76 6.33 -9.68 -0.35
N ALA A 77 6.67 -8.52 -0.93
CA ALA A 77 7.64 -7.60 -0.35
C ALA A 77 7.19 -7.07 1.03
N PHE A 78 5.92 -6.70 1.18
CA PHE A 78 5.35 -6.26 2.46
C PHE A 78 5.30 -7.39 3.49
N VAL A 79 4.90 -8.60 3.10
CA VAL A 79 4.92 -9.78 3.99
C VAL A 79 6.35 -10.09 4.43
N TRP A 80 7.31 -10.04 3.51
CA TRP A 80 8.73 -10.25 3.83
C TRP A 80 9.27 -9.17 4.77
N MET A 81 8.95 -7.89 4.54
CA MET A 81 9.31 -6.80 5.44
C MET A 81 8.66 -6.96 6.82
N ALA A 82 7.37 -7.29 6.88
CA ALA A 82 6.64 -7.51 8.14
C ALA A 82 7.22 -8.70 8.91
N ALA A 83 7.55 -9.80 8.23
CA ALA A 83 8.21 -10.97 8.83
C ALA A 83 9.60 -10.63 9.36
N LYS A 84 10.38 -9.80 8.63
CA LYS A 84 11.69 -9.32 9.08
C LYS A 84 11.55 -8.45 10.33
N VAL A 85 10.60 -7.50 10.33
CA VAL A 85 10.32 -6.65 11.50
C VAL A 85 9.83 -7.47 12.69
N TYR A 86 8.96 -8.46 12.48
CA TYR A 86 8.49 -9.35 13.55
C TYR A 86 9.64 -10.17 14.16
N ARG A 87 10.52 -10.73 13.32
CA ARG A 87 11.68 -11.50 13.78
C ARG A 87 12.67 -10.66 14.58
N THR A 88 12.87 -9.38 14.24
CA THR A 88 13.73 -8.48 15.02
C THR A 88 13.00 -7.92 16.24
N GLY A 89 11.69 -7.67 16.12
CA GLY A 89 10.82 -7.12 17.17
C GLY A 89 10.64 -8.04 18.37
N ILE A 90 10.68 -9.37 18.18
CA ILE A 90 10.56 -10.34 19.28
C ILE A 90 11.65 -10.21 20.35
N LEU A 91 12.79 -9.57 20.03
CA LEU A 91 13.87 -9.29 20.98
C LEU A 91 13.71 -7.95 21.73
N MET A 92 12.74 -7.11 21.35
CA MET A 92 12.46 -5.82 21.96
C MET A 92 11.24 -5.90 22.89
N TYR A 93 11.46 -6.39 24.11
CA TYR A 93 10.50 -6.20 25.20
C TYR A 93 10.72 -4.83 25.86
N GLY A 94 9.75 -3.92 25.74
CA GLY A 94 9.59 -2.79 26.68
C GLY A 94 10.05 -1.38 26.27
N LYS A 95 10.49 -1.12 25.02
CA LYS A 95 10.76 0.26 24.53
C LYS A 95 9.88 0.63 23.35
N LYS A 96 9.34 1.87 23.35
CA LYS A 96 8.63 2.46 22.20
C LYS A 96 9.56 2.48 20.97
N THR A 97 9.35 1.57 20.03
CA THR A 97 10.14 1.43 18.80
C THR A 97 10.04 2.70 17.96
N SER A 98 11.15 3.42 17.80
CA SER A 98 11.24 4.58 16.92
C SER A 98 11.39 4.13 15.46
N TRP A 99 10.71 4.81 14.52
CA TRP A 99 10.83 4.59 13.07
C TRP A 99 12.29 4.51 12.57
N LYS A 100 13.21 5.22 13.23
CA LYS A 100 14.66 5.19 12.93
C LYS A 100 15.32 3.85 13.28
N GLU A 101 14.94 3.20 14.37
CA GLU A 101 15.49 1.91 14.76
C GLU A 101 14.98 0.79 13.86
N MET A 102 13.69 0.83 13.51
CA MET A 102 13.07 -0.12 12.58
C MET A 102 13.74 -0.08 11.19
N TRP A 103 14.08 1.12 10.69
CA TRP A 103 14.82 1.27 9.43
C TRP A 103 16.27 0.77 9.52
N LYS A 104 16.93 0.98 10.67
CA LYS A 104 18.30 0.50 10.91
C LYS A 104 18.36 -1.03 10.93
N TRP A 105 17.32 -1.68 11.47
CA TRP A 105 17.19 -3.14 11.49
C TRP A 105 16.83 -3.75 10.14
N LEU A 106 16.06 -3.04 9.31
CA LEU A 106 15.83 -3.42 7.92
C LEU A 106 17.14 -3.49 7.11
N ARG A 107 18.12 -2.63 7.43
CA ARG A 107 19.45 -2.62 6.79
C ARG A 107 20.52 -3.47 7.48
N TYR A 108 20.39 -3.78 8.77
CA TYR A 108 21.33 -4.66 9.46
C TYR A 108 20.94 -6.13 9.22
N THR A 109 21.25 -6.57 8.01
CA THR A 109 21.33 -8.00 7.68
C THR A 109 22.73 -8.43 8.12
N GLY A 110 22.81 -9.10 9.27
CA GLY A 110 23.99 -9.92 9.60
C GLY A 110 24.10 -11.07 8.61
#